data_AF-A0A2V6ZMQ6-F1
#
_entry.id   AF-A0A2V6ZMQ6-F1
#
_cell.length_a   1.000
_cell.length_b   1.000
_cell.length_c   1.000
_cell.angle_alpha   90.00
_cell.angle_beta   90.00
_cell.angle_gamma   90.00
#
_symmetry.space_group_name_H-M   'P 1'
#
loop_
_entity.id
_entity.type
_entity.pdbx_description
1 polymer ?
#
loop_
_entity_poly.entity_id
_entity_poly.type
_entity_poly.pdbx_seq_one_letter_code
_entity_poly.pdbx_strand_id
1 'polypeptide(L)'
;MDIRRAVGAKVGISREKLDELWRYRQSDRFSVRESAALEYAEAITREDQEVTDACVEQLRKHFSDAEVVELTFIVGYQTFASKFAKAFRLVPQGFAASA
;
A
#
# COMPACT_ATOMS: atom_id res chain seq x y z
N MET A 1 5.19 15.34 5.74
CA MET A 1 6.07 14.21 5.36
C MET A 1 5.23 12.95 5.33
N ASP A 2 5.34 12.12 4.29
CA ASP A 2 4.58 10.86 4.18
C ASP A 2 5.16 9.82 5.15
N ILE A 3 4.40 9.50 6.21
CA ILE A 3 4.80 8.57 7.28
C ILE A 3 5.11 7.18 6.70
N ARG A 4 4.37 6.72 5.68
CA ARG A 4 4.51 5.37 5.13
C ARG A 4 5.77 5.26 4.28
N ARG A 5 6.13 6.31 3.53
CA ARG A 5 7.46 6.42 2.91
C ARG A 5 8.59 6.36 3.92
N ALA A 6 8.45 7.07 5.05
CA ALA A 6 9.47 7.10 6.10
C ALA A 6 9.69 5.71 6.71
N VAL A 7 8.60 4.99 6.99
CA VAL A 7 8.64 3.61 7.49
C VAL A 7 9.30 2.69 6.46
N GLY A 8 8.92 2.80 5.18
CA GLY A 8 9.55 2.03 4.09
C GLY A 8 11.06 2.22 4.01
N ALA A 9 11.52 3.47 4.09
CA ALA A 9 12.95 3.77 4.11
C ALA A 9 13.66 3.18 5.34
N LYS A 10 13.04 3.27 6.53
CA LYS A 10 13.60 2.68 7.77
C LYS A 10 13.75 1.17 7.72
N VAL A 11 12.90 0.46 6.96
CA VAL A 11 13.00 -1.00 6.79
C VAL A 11 13.81 -1.42 5.56
N GLY A 12 14.52 -0.47 4.92
CA GLY A 12 15.46 -0.75 3.84
C GLY A 12 14.90 -0.73 2.42
N ILE A 13 13.67 -0.24 2.21
CA ILE A 13 13.17 0.01 0.85
C ILE A 13 13.95 1.18 0.26
N SER A 14 14.57 0.97 -0.90
CA SER A 14 15.37 2.00 -1.56
C SER A 14 14.51 3.21 -1.95
N ARG A 15 15.14 4.38 -1.95
CA ARG A 15 14.46 5.63 -2.30
C ARG A 15 13.96 5.59 -3.75
N GLU A 16 14.76 5.01 -4.65
CA GLU A 16 14.43 4.84 -6.07
C GLU A 16 13.16 4.00 -6.24
N LYS A 17 13.03 2.91 -5.47
CA LYS A 17 11.83 2.07 -5.49
C LYS A 17 10.60 2.82 -4.98
N LEU A 18 10.75 3.60 -3.90
CA LEU A 18 9.66 4.43 -3.38
C LEU A 18 9.25 5.55 -4.36
N ASP A 19 10.20 6.12 -5.10
CA ASP A 19 9.97 7.16 -6.11
C ASP A 19 9.26 6.63 -7.36
N GLU A 20 9.36 5.32 -7.63
CA GLU A 20 8.68 4.64 -8.73
C GLU A 20 7.34 3.98 -8.34
N LEU A 21 6.94 4.04 -7.07
CA LEU A 21 5.73 3.37 -6.55
C LEU A 21 4.45 3.70 -7.35
N TRP A 22 4.26 4.95 -7.75
CA TRP A 22 3.09 5.38 -8.53
C TRP A 22 3.04 4.83 -9.96
N ARG A 23 4.17 4.30 -10.44
CA ARG A 23 4.32 3.68 -11.77
C ARG A 23 4.79 2.23 -11.67
N TYR A 24 4.49 1.54 -10.56
CA TYR A 24 4.99 0.18 -10.30
C TYR A 24 4.73 -0.80 -11.46
N ARG A 25 3.62 -0.65 -12.19
CA ARG A 25 3.27 -1.47 -13.38
C ARG A 25 4.30 -1.37 -14.51
N GLN A 26 5.06 -0.28 -14.58
CA GLN A 26 6.05 0.03 -15.61
C GLN A 26 7.49 -0.06 -15.08
N SER A 27 7.67 -0.30 -13.78
CA SER A 27 8.96 -0.32 -13.11
C SER A 27 9.49 -1.74 -13.03
N ASP A 28 10.79 -1.90 -13.28
CA ASP A 28 11.53 -3.15 -13.10
C ASP A 28 11.93 -3.39 -11.64
N ARG A 29 11.61 -2.46 -10.72
CA ARG A 29 11.98 -2.53 -9.29
C ARG A 29 11.02 -3.33 -8.43
N PHE A 30 9.86 -3.68 -8.98
CA PHE A 30 8.83 -4.44 -8.29
C PHE A 30 8.79 -5.85 -8.85
N SER A 31 8.93 -6.83 -7.96
CA SER A 31 8.70 -8.23 -8.31
C SER A 31 7.23 -8.43 -8.70
N VAL A 32 6.95 -9.53 -9.41
CA VAL A 32 5.57 -9.90 -9.76
C VAL A 32 4.67 -10.00 -8.52
N ARG A 33 5.21 -10.53 -7.41
CA ARG A 33 4.51 -10.62 -6.12
C ARG A 33 4.16 -9.24 -5.56
N GLU A 34 5.09 -8.29 -5.61
CA GLU A 34 4.84 -6.92 -5.12
C GLU A 34 3.85 -6.18 -6.02
N SER A 35 3.96 -6.33 -7.34
CA SER A 35 3.01 -5.73 -8.29
C SER A 35 1.59 -6.26 -8.11
N ALA A 36 1.42 -7.57 -7.86
CA ALA A 36 0.12 -8.15 -7.55
C ALA A 36 -0.47 -7.58 -6.24
N ALA A 37 0.34 -7.37 -5.21
CA ALA A 37 -0.10 -6.76 -3.96
C ALA A 37 -0.51 -5.28 -4.15
N LEU A 38 0.25 -4.52 -4.96
CA LEU A 38 -0.06 -3.13 -5.27
C LEU A 38 -1.34 -2.99 -6.10
N GLU A 39 -1.55 -3.86 -7.08
CA GLU A 39 -2.78 -3.88 -7.88
C GLU A 39 -4.00 -4.22 -7.02
N TYR A 40 -3.88 -5.19 -6.12
CA TYR A 40 -4.93 -5.51 -5.15
C TYR A 40 -5.21 -4.34 -4.20
N ALA A 41 -4.17 -3.64 -3.73
CA ALA A 41 -4.33 -2.46 -2.88
C ALA A 41 -5.02 -1.29 -3.61
N GLU A 42 -4.71 -1.07 -4.90
CA GLU A 42 -5.42 -0.10 -5.74
C GLU A 42 -6.91 -0.45 -5.86
N ALA A 43 -7.23 -1.72 -6.11
CA ALA A 43 -8.62 -2.18 -6.23
C ALA A 43 -9.45 -1.99 -4.95
N ILE A 44 -8.83 -2.12 -3.77
CA ILE A 44 -9.52 -1.86 -2.48
C ILE A 44 -9.69 -0.35 -2.22
N THR A 45 -8.72 0.47 -2.61
CA THR A 45 -8.63 1.86 -2.15
C THR A 45 -9.33 2.86 -3.08
N ARG A 46 -9.48 2.52 -4.36
CA ARG A 46 -10.10 3.37 -5.37
C ARG A 46 -11.62 3.23 -5.37
N GLU A 47 -12.31 4.37 -5.39
CA GLU A 47 -13.78 4.41 -5.37
C GLU A 47 -14.41 3.98 -6.70
N ASP A 48 -13.64 3.98 -7.78
CA ASP A 48 -14.05 3.57 -9.13
C ASP A 48 -13.69 2.11 -9.46
N GLN A 49 -13.21 1.34 -8.48
CA GLN A 49 -12.82 -0.05 -8.66
C GLN A 49 -13.53 -0.97 -7.67
N GLU A 50 -13.68 -2.22 -8.08
CA GLU A 50 -14.17 -3.30 -7.23
C GLU A 50 -13.13 -4.41 -7.17
N VAL A 51 -13.05 -5.05 -6.01
CA VAL A 51 -12.24 -6.26 -5.84
C VAL A 51 -12.97 -7.42 -6.52
N THR A 52 -12.52 -7.79 -7.72
CA THR A 52 -13.08 -8.92 -8.47
C THR A 52 -12.47 -10.24 -8.03
N ASP A 53 -13.17 -11.35 -8.27
CA ASP A 53 -12.64 -12.70 -8.03
C ASP A 53 -11.34 -12.94 -8.81
N ALA A 54 -11.26 -12.42 -10.04
CA ALA A 54 -10.05 -12.49 -10.86
C ALA A 54 -8.86 -11.77 -10.20
N CYS A 55 -9.09 -10.61 -9.56
CA CYS A 55 -8.05 -9.89 -8.82
C CYS A 55 -7.52 -10.70 -7.63
N VAL A 56 -8.43 -11.31 -6.86
CA VAL A 56 -8.07 -12.19 -5.73
C VAL A 56 -7.34 -13.44 -6.22
N GLU A 57 -7.75 -14.02 -7.35
CA GLU A 57 -7.12 -15.20 -7.92
C GLU A 57 -5.70 -14.91 -8.44
N GLN A 58 -5.45 -13.74 -9.04
CA GLN A 58 -4.08 -13.32 -9.37
C GLN A 58 -3.22 -13.15 -8.12
N LEU A 59 -3.77 -12.54 -7.08
CA LEU A 59 -3.06 -12.38 -5.81
C LEU A 59 -2.68 -13.73 -5.19
N ARG A 60 -3.59 -14.70 -5.20
CA ARG A 60 -3.38 -16.06 -4.67
C ARG A 60 -2.29 -16.87 -5.38
N LYS A 61 -1.86 -16.46 -6.58
CA LYS A 61 -0.68 -17.06 -7.24
C LYS A 61 0.64 -16.77 -6.51
N HIS A 62 0.65 -15.76 -5.64
CA HIS A 62 1.86 -15.28 -4.97
C HIS A 62 1.75 -15.22 -3.44
N PHE A 63 0.53 -15.33 -2.91
CA PHE A 63 0.22 -15.24 -1.49
C PHE A 63 -0.67 -16.40 -1.08
N SER A 64 -0.41 -16.98 0.10
CA SER A 64 -1.31 -17.91 0.77
C SER A 64 -2.61 -17.21 1.20
N ASP A 65 -3.66 -17.97 1.48
CA ASP A 65 -4.93 -17.40 1.98
C ASP A 65 -4.76 -16.59 3.26
N ALA A 66 -3.87 -17.01 4.16
CA ALA A 66 -3.54 -16.26 5.38
C ALA A 66 -2.89 -14.91 5.07
N GLU A 67 -1.90 -14.89 4.17
CA GLU A 67 -1.26 -13.65 3.74
C GLU A 67 -2.21 -12.72 2.99
N VAL A 68 -3.17 -13.26 2.23
CA VAL A 68 -4.23 -12.46 1.59
C VAL A 68 -5.10 -11.78 2.65
N VAL A 69 -5.55 -12.52 3.67
CA VAL A 69 -6.34 -11.94 4.78
C VAL A 69 -5.56 -10.82 5.48
N GLU A 70 -4.28 -11.05 5.79
CA GLU A 70 -3.42 -10.04 6.41
C GLU A 70 -3.24 -8.80 5.52
N LEU A 71 -3.02 -8.99 4.22
CA LEU A 71 -2.89 -7.91 3.26
C LEU A 71 -4.18 -7.08 3.17
N THR A 72 -5.34 -7.73 3.05
CA THR A 72 -6.65 -7.07 3.04
C THR A 72 -6.87 -6.27 4.32
N PHE A 73 -6.52 -6.83 5.48
CA PHE A 73 -6.64 -6.13 6.76
C PHE A 73 -5.76 -4.87 6.80
N ILE A 74 -4.50 -4.98 6.40
CA ILE A 74 -3.56 -3.85 6.42
C ILE A 74 -4.05 -2.74 5.48
N VAL A 75 -4.45 -3.07 4.25
CA VAL A 75 -4.96 -2.08 3.27
C VAL A 75 -6.24 -1.42 3.79
N GLY A 76 -7.19 -2.20 4.29
CA GLY A 76 -8.43 -1.68 4.87
C GLY A 76 -8.19 -0.75 6.06
N TYR A 77 -7.28 -1.13 6.96
CA TYR A 77 -6.88 -0.30 8.10
C TYR A 77 -6.25 1.03 7.65
N GLN A 78 -5.37 1.02 6.62
CA GLN A 78 -4.79 2.26 6.10
C GLN A 78 -5.84 3.19 5.50
N THR A 79 -6.79 2.62 4.75
CA THR A 79 -7.90 3.38 4.15
C THR A 79 -8.76 4.02 5.23
N PHE A 80 -9.13 3.25 6.26
CA PHE A 80 -9.83 3.76 7.44
C PHE A 80 -9.04 4.88 8.11
N ALA A 81 -7.77 4.66 8.46
CA ALA A 81 -6.95 5.64 9.17
C ALA A 81 -6.81 6.94 8.37
N SER A 82 -6.64 6.84 7.05
CA SER A 82 -6.55 7.99 6.15
C SER A 82 -7.87 8.77 6.08
N LYS A 83 -9.01 8.08 5.94
CA LYS A 83 -10.35 8.71 5.91
C LYS A 83 -10.70 9.32 7.27
N PHE A 84 -10.38 8.65 8.38
CA PHE A 84 -10.54 9.15 9.75
C PHE A 84 -9.73 10.43 9.95
N ALA A 85 -8.42 10.41 9.67
CA ALA A 85 -7.57 11.59 9.82
C ALA A 85 -8.06 12.78 8.99
N LYS A 86 -8.54 12.52 7.76
CA LYS A 86 -9.14 13.54 6.88
C LYS A 86 -10.42 14.12 7.48
N ALA A 87 -11.34 13.29 7.97
CA ALA A 87 -12.60 13.73 8.57
C ALA A 87 -12.37 14.65 9.79
N PHE A 88 -11.40 14.30 10.63
CA PHE A 88 -11.04 15.07 11.82
C PHE A 88 -10.03 16.20 11.58
N ARG A 89 -9.61 16.42 10.32
CA ARG A 89 -8.59 17.42 9.93
C ARG A 89 -7.33 17.32 10.78
N LEU A 90 -6.90 16.09 11.08
CA LEU A 90 -5.72 15.87 11.89
C LEU A 90 -4.49 16.38 11.14
N VAL A 91 -3.81 17.35 11.75
CA VAL A 91 -2.56 17.89 11.24
C VAL A 91 -1.45 16.90 11.58
N PRO A 92 -0.49 16.62 10.66
CA PRO A 92 0.67 15.80 11.00
C PRO A 92 1.39 16.38 12.23
N GLN A 93 1.37 15.65 13.35
CA GLN A 93 1.80 16.16 14.67
C GLN A 93 3.33 16.32 14.83
N GLY A 94 4.09 16.53 13.75
CA GLY A 94 5.51 16.83 13.86
C GLY A 94 6.38 15.69 14.42
N PHE A 95 5.86 14.48 14.63
CA PHE A 95 6.63 13.31 15.10
C PHE A 95 7.75 12.81 14.16
N ALA A 96 8.03 13.55 13.08
CA ALA A 96 9.17 13.34 12.19
C ALA A 96 10.18 14.53 12.22
N ALA A 97 10.00 15.49 13.13
CA ALA A 97 10.98 16.54 13.40
C ALA A 97 11.73 16.22 14.70
N SER A 98 12.56 15.18 14.69
CA SER A 98 13.72 15.08 15.59
C SER A 98 14.69 14.02 15.09
N ALA A 99 15.93 14.48 14.88
CA ALA A 99 17.19 13.79 14.61
C ALA A 99 17.30 12.98 13.31
#